data_AF-A0AAW0D6N9-F1
#
_entry.id   AF-A0AAW0D6N9-F1
#
_cell.length_a   1.000
_cell.length_b   1.000
_cell.length_c   1.000
_cell.angle_alpha   90.00
_cell.angle_beta   90.00
_cell.angle_gamma   90.00
#
_symmetry.space_group_name_H-M   'P 1'
#
loop_
_entity.id
_entity.type
_entity.pdbx_description
1 polymer ?
#
loop_
_entity_poly.entity_id
_entity_poly.type
_entity_poly.pdbx_seq_one_letter_code
_entity_poly.pdbx_strand_id
1 'polypeptide(L)'
;MVRYFVIITLIIGNVGGGIIARRSLGGEINVQSAYYILAIMTIGALLIGLINARRNTRLHRKWMLRQSLLVTYSCLLTGSTNTGGVVYFSSVITAKLAMLAAMKITTNIDSYYSLWRCDEVLYVLRSLEQLSAQYPQCSVSGDTLSNPGFYVGVHASLNDGDLGYASAARLTHGMSLWVATLLHVVGVEIYLRYSEKANYDRHNFALEPRDYDPTQDRFHRLRY
;
A
#
# COMPACT_ATOMS: atom_id res chain seq x y z
N MET A 1 9.37 -25.04 -10.21
CA MET A 1 8.87 -24.88 -8.83
C MET A 1 8.65 -23.42 -8.44
N VAL A 2 9.67 -22.55 -8.52
CA VAL A 2 9.60 -21.14 -8.02
C VAL A 2 8.44 -20.31 -8.60
N ARG A 3 8.10 -20.48 -9.89
CA ARG A 3 6.99 -19.73 -10.53
C ARG A 3 5.61 -20.01 -9.91
N TYR A 4 5.31 -21.25 -9.54
CA TYR A 4 4.01 -21.61 -8.96
C TYR A 4 3.87 -21.12 -7.52
N PHE A 5 4.97 -21.16 -6.76
CA PHE A 5 5.01 -20.66 -5.39
C PHE A 5 4.68 -19.17 -5.29
N VAL A 6 5.23 -18.34 -6.19
CA VAL A 6 4.96 -16.90 -6.24
C VAL A 6 3.48 -16.61 -6.55
N ILE A 7 2.87 -17.36 -7.47
CA ILE A 7 1.46 -17.17 -7.83
C ILE A 7 0.54 -17.53 -6.66
N ILE A 8 0.82 -18.66 -5.99
CA ILE A 8 0.01 -19.11 -4.85
C ILE A 8 0.08 -18.11 -3.68
N THR A 9 1.29 -17.67 -3.32
CA THR A 9 1.47 -16.66 -2.25
C THR A 9 0.84 -15.32 -2.61
N LEU A 10 0.87 -14.91 -3.87
CA LEU A 10 0.20 -13.70 -4.33
C LEU A 10 -1.32 -13.78 -4.15
N ILE A 11 -1.94 -14.89 -4.55
CA ILE A 11 -3.39 -15.08 -4.44
C ILE A 11 -3.82 -15.08 -2.98
N ILE A 12 -3.14 -15.86 -2.12
CA ILE A 12 -3.44 -15.92 -0.69
C ILE A 12 -3.27 -14.55 -0.03
N GLY A 13 -2.20 -13.82 -0.37
CA GLY A 13 -1.95 -12.48 0.16
C GLY A 13 -3.05 -11.48 -0.20
N ASN A 14 -3.53 -11.50 -1.45
CA ASN A 14 -4.61 -10.62 -1.89
C ASN A 14 -5.95 -10.94 -1.22
N VAL A 15 -6.30 -12.23 -1.12
CA VAL A 15 -7.52 -12.68 -0.43
C VAL A 15 -7.46 -12.32 1.05
N GLY A 16 -6.33 -12.60 1.72
CA GLY A 16 -6.12 -12.25 3.12
C GLY A 16 -6.22 -10.75 3.37
N GLY A 17 -5.62 -9.93 2.51
CA GLY A 17 -5.73 -8.47 2.56
C GLY A 17 -7.18 -7.99 2.46
N GLY A 18 -7.97 -8.54 1.53
CA GLY A 18 -9.39 -8.20 1.38
C GLY A 18 -10.25 -8.55 2.60
N ILE A 19 -10.00 -9.71 3.23
CA ILE A 19 -10.73 -10.13 4.45
C ILE A 19 -10.41 -9.18 5.61
N ILE A 20 -9.13 -8.87 5.80
CA ILE A 20 -8.63 -7.97 6.86
C ILE A 20 -9.22 -6.57 6.71
N ALA A 21 -9.29 -6.06 5.47
CA ALA A 21 -9.77 -4.71 5.18
C ALA A 21 -11.18 -4.42 5.72
N ARG A 22 -12.07 -5.42 5.73
CA ARG A 22 -13.46 -5.26 6.18
C ARG A 22 -13.66 -5.56 7.68
N ARG A 23 -12.78 -6.35 8.31
CA ARG A 23 -13.02 -6.89 9.66
C ARG A 23 -12.11 -6.28 10.72
N SER A 24 -10.80 -6.51 10.63
CA SER A 24 -9.88 -6.26 11.75
C SER A 24 -9.43 -4.81 11.91
N LEU A 25 -9.62 -3.99 10.88
CA LEU A 25 -9.26 -2.56 10.88
C LEU A 25 -10.50 -1.68 10.78
N GLY A 26 -11.64 -2.20 11.24
CA GLY A 26 -12.85 -1.42 11.37
C GLY A 26 -13.73 -1.27 10.15
N GLY A 27 -13.30 -1.81 9.01
CA GLY A 27 -14.07 -1.75 7.78
C GLY A 27 -14.27 -0.34 7.23
N GLU A 28 -13.39 0.60 7.58
CA GLU A 28 -13.46 1.95 6.99
C GLU A 28 -13.27 1.89 5.48
N ILE A 29 -14.05 2.69 4.76
CA ILE A 29 -14.02 2.75 3.29
C ILE A 29 -12.64 3.13 2.76
N ASN A 30 -11.85 3.89 3.53
CA ASN A 30 -10.50 4.30 3.18
C ASN A 30 -9.52 3.10 3.20
N VAL A 31 -9.62 2.26 4.23
CA VAL A 31 -8.82 1.03 4.33
C VAL A 31 -9.22 0.05 3.23
N GLN A 32 -10.53 -0.12 3.01
CA GLN A 32 -11.06 -0.98 1.97
C GLN A 32 -10.61 -0.56 0.57
N SER A 33 -10.71 0.73 0.24
CA SER A 33 -10.30 1.24 -1.07
C SER A 33 -8.80 1.02 -1.31
N ALA A 34 -7.96 1.24 -0.30
CA ALA A 34 -6.53 0.98 -0.39
C ALA A 34 -6.24 -0.50 -0.72
N TYR A 35 -6.82 -1.45 0.03
CA TYR A 35 -6.60 -2.88 -0.21
C TYR A 35 -7.14 -3.35 -1.55
N TYR A 36 -8.32 -2.90 -1.98
CA TYR A 36 -8.88 -3.29 -3.27
C TYR A 36 -8.07 -2.75 -4.44
N ILE A 37 -7.58 -1.51 -4.34
CA ILE A 37 -6.73 -0.91 -5.36
C ILE A 37 -5.38 -1.62 -5.43
N LEU A 38 -4.77 -1.92 -4.27
CA LEU A 38 -3.57 -2.77 -4.20
C LEU A 38 -3.78 -4.13 -4.87
N ALA A 39 -4.95 -4.75 -4.66
CA ALA A 39 -5.26 -6.05 -5.24
C ALA A 39 -5.41 -6.01 -6.76
N ILE A 40 -6.15 -5.04 -7.30
CA ILE A 40 -6.31 -4.85 -8.75
C ILE A 40 -4.95 -4.63 -9.41
N MET A 41 -4.13 -3.75 -8.84
CA MET A 41 -2.80 -3.47 -9.38
C MET A 41 -1.89 -4.70 -9.36
N THR A 42 -1.97 -5.50 -8.30
CA THR A 42 -1.17 -6.73 -8.16
C THR A 42 -1.59 -7.81 -9.16
N ILE A 43 -2.90 -7.98 -9.39
CA ILE A 43 -3.44 -8.96 -10.35
C ILE A 43 -3.12 -8.56 -11.79
N GLY A 44 -3.38 -7.31 -12.18
CA GLY A 44 -3.12 -6.83 -13.55
C GLY A 44 -1.66 -7.00 -13.95
N ALA A 45 -0.77 -6.71 -13.01
CA ALA A 45 0.64 -6.92 -13.15
C ALA A 45 1.07 -8.39 -13.32
N LEU A 46 0.47 -9.30 -12.56
CA LEU A 46 0.73 -10.72 -12.70
C LEU A 46 0.36 -11.21 -14.11
N LEU A 47 -0.81 -10.80 -14.63
CA LEU A 47 -1.28 -11.20 -15.95
C LEU A 47 -0.32 -10.76 -17.07
N ILE A 48 0.11 -9.50 -17.06
CA ILE A 48 1.06 -8.96 -18.04
C ILE A 48 2.44 -9.61 -17.89
N GLY A 49 2.86 -9.86 -16.65
CA GLY A 49 4.09 -10.59 -16.35
C GLY A 49 4.08 -12.00 -16.95
N LEU A 50 2.97 -12.73 -16.85
CA LEU A 50 2.79 -14.07 -17.41
C LEU A 50 2.80 -14.06 -18.95
N ILE A 51 2.14 -13.08 -19.58
CA ILE A 51 2.13 -12.93 -21.04
C ILE A 51 3.55 -12.69 -21.57
N ASN A 52 4.29 -11.77 -20.94
CA ASN A 52 5.64 -11.41 -21.37
C ASN A 52 6.70 -12.44 -20.96
N ALA A 53 6.43 -13.30 -19.98
CA ALA A 53 7.37 -14.35 -19.55
C ALA A 53 7.77 -15.31 -20.67
N ARG A 54 6.92 -15.47 -21.69
CA ARG A 54 7.21 -16.30 -22.88
C ARG A 54 7.61 -15.50 -24.11
N ARG A 55 7.24 -14.21 -24.21
CA ARG A 55 7.57 -13.37 -25.36
C ARG A 55 8.92 -12.67 -25.23
N ASN A 56 9.15 -11.98 -24.11
CA ASN A 56 10.29 -11.08 -23.95
C ASN A 56 10.73 -11.02 -22.48
N THR A 57 11.83 -11.68 -22.15
CA THR A 57 12.34 -11.76 -20.77
C THR A 57 12.79 -10.41 -20.22
N ARG A 58 13.29 -9.50 -21.08
CA ARG A 58 13.63 -8.11 -20.71
C ARG A 58 12.38 -7.31 -20.31
N LEU A 59 11.29 -7.46 -21.07
CA LEU A 59 10.02 -6.82 -20.73
C LEU A 59 9.39 -7.48 -19.50
N HIS A 60 9.47 -8.80 -19.35
CA HIS A 60 9.03 -9.48 -18.13
C HIS A 60 9.72 -8.92 -16.89
N ARG A 61 11.05 -8.71 -16.93
CA ARG A 61 11.79 -8.10 -15.82
C ARG A 61 11.34 -6.66 -15.55
N LYS A 62 11.17 -5.86 -16.60
CA LYS A 62 10.65 -4.49 -16.46
C LYS A 62 9.24 -4.50 -15.88
N TRP A 63 8.34 -5.37 -16.32
CA TRP A 63 6.96 -5.48 -15.83
C TRP A 63 6.86 -6.03 -14.41
N MET A 64 7.75 -6.93 -14.00
CA MET A 64 7.87 -7.37 -12.60
C MET A 64 8.42 -6.27 -11.69
N LEU A 65 9.13 -5.28 -12.23
CA LEU A 65 9.55 -4.05 -11.54
C LEU A 65 8.62 -2.85 -11.82
N ARG A 66 7.67 -2.96 -12.76
CA ARG A 66 6.73 -1.92 -13.22
C ARG A 66 5.27 -2.27 -12.94
N GLN A 67 4.96 -3.26 -12.10
CA GLN A 67 3.61 -3.60 -11.60
C GLN A 67 2.83 -2.37 -11.09
N SER A 68 2.26 -1.62 -12.03
CA SER A 68 0.97 -0.95 -12.08
C SER A 68 0.68 -0.71 -13.57
N LEU A 69 -0.24 -1.48 -14.15
CA LEU A 69 -1.03 -0.98 -15.26
C LEU A 69 -2.47 -1.24 -14.86
N LEU A 70 -3.15 -0.17 -14.46
CA LEU A 70 -4.58 0.13 -14.70
C LEU A 70 -4.91 1.44 -13.95
N VAL A 71 -4.43 2.57 -14.48
CA VAL A 71 -5.27 3.78 -14.54
C VAL A 71 -5.42 4.10 -16.02
N THR A 72 -6.24 3.29 -16.68
CA THR A 72 -6.52 3.33 -18.12
C THR A 72 -7.26 4.59 -18.57
N TYR A 73 -7.60 5.50 -17.66
CA TYR A 73 -8.32 6.73 -18.01
C TYR A 73 -7.43 7.98 -18.05
N SER A 74 -6.25 7.98 -17.43
CA SER A 74 -5.31 9.12 -17.50
C SER A 74 -4.38 9.06 -18.72
N CYS A 75 -4.09 7.85 -19.22
CA CYS A 75 -3.17 7.63 -20.34
C CYS A 75 -3.76 8.03 -21.71
N LEU A 76 -5.09 8.03 -21.84
CA LEU A 76 -5.76 8.41 -23.10
C LEU A 76 -5.87 9.94 -23.30
N LEU A 77 -5.70 10.74 -22.24
CA LEU A 77 -5.86 12.20 -22.31
C LEU A 77 -4.56 12.99 -22.13
N THR A 78 -3.50 12.41 -21.55
CA THR A 78 -2.30 13.18 -21.17
C THR A 78 -1.00 12.78 -21.84
N GLY A 79 -0.98 11.73 -22.68
CA GLY A 79 0.23 11.34 -23.43
C GLY A 79 1.45 10.95 -22.56
N SER A 80 1.25 10.74 -21.26
CA SER A 80 2.33 10.39 -20.32
C SER A 80 2.41 8.87 -20.14
N THR A 81 3.52 8.29 -20.61
CA THR A 81 3.80 6.84 -20.58
C THR A 81 4.59 6.39 -19.34
N ASN A 82 4.72 7.24 -18.32
CA ASN A 82 5.59 7.00 -17.17
C ASN A 82 4.84 6.92 -15.83
N THR A 83 3.89 6.00 -15.73
CA THR A 83 3.30 5.60 -14.44
C THR A 83 3.62 4.12 -14.19
N GLY A 84 4.87 3.86 -13.80
CA GLY A 84 5.34 2.53 -13.39
C GLY A 84 5.11 2.28 -11.90
N GLY A 85 4.91 1.02 -11.49
CA GLY A 85 4.82 0.63 -10.07
C GLY A 85 5.71 -0.57 -9.72
N VAL A 86 6.10 -0.80 -8.46
CA VAL A 86 6.25 -2.11 -7.75
C VAL A 86 6.86 -1.81 -6.39
N VAL A 87 6.12 -2.03 -5.31
CA VAL A 87 6.31 -3.16 -4.39
C VAL A 87 5.07 -3.19 -3.48
N TYR A 88 4.02 -3.94 -3.86
CA TYR A 88 2.76 -3.95 -3.09
C TYR A 88 2.86 -4.70 -1.75
N PHE A 89 3.83 -5.62 -1.62
CA PHE A 89 4.08 -6.27 -0.33
C PHE A 89 4.86 -5.37 0.62
N SER A 90 5.88 -4.65 0.14
CA SER A 90 6.59 -3.71 1.00
C SER A 90 5.81 -2.42 1.23
N SER A 91 4.80 -2.09 0.41
CA SER A 91 3.87 -1.01 0.77
C SER A 91 3.08 -1.36 2.02
N VAL A 92 2.67 -2.63 2.22
CA VAL A 92 2.02 -3.07 3.48
C VAL A 92 3.01 -3.00 4.66
N ILE A 93 4.26 -3.41 4.47
CA ILE A 93 5.30 -3.34 5.52
C ILE A 93 5.62 -1.88 5.88
N THR A 94 5.83 -1.04 4.87
CA THR A 94 6.12 0.38 5.03
C THR A 94 4.92 1.13 5.61
N ALA A 95 3.70 0.72 5.26
CA ALA A 95 2.50 1.25 5.88
C ALA A 95 2.45 0.96 7.38
N LYS A 96 2.96 -0.18 7.86
CA LYS A 96 3.07 -0.44 9.30
C LYS A 96 4.05 0.51 9.98
N LEU A 97 5.20 0.78 9.36
CA LEU A 97 6.15 1.77 9.89
C LEU A 97 5.57 3.18 9.89
N ALA A 98 4.92 3.59 8.79
CA ALA A 98 4.25 4.88 8.67
C ALA A 98 3.10 5.03 9.69
N MET A 99 2.35 3.95 9.94
CA MET A 99 1.28 3.92 10.93
C MET A 99 1.82 4.14 12.35
N LEU A 100 2.92 3.49 12.73
CA LEU A 100 3.56 3.72 14.05
C LEU A 100 3.92 5.20 14.25
N ALA A 101 4.48 5.84 13.23
CA ALA A 101 4.79 7.27 13.28
C ALA A 101 3.50 8.13 13.32
N ALA A 102 2.51 7.81 12.49
CA ALA A 102 1.25 8.54 12.42
C ALA A 102 0.46 8.49 13.74
N MET A 103 0.43 7.34 14.41
CA MET A 103 -0.24 7.21 15.72
C MET A 103 0.38 8.12 16.78
N LYS A 104 1.71 8.30 16.75
CA LYS A 104 2.38 9.23 17.66
C LYS A 104 2.00 10.67 17.36
N ILE A 105 1.89 11.03 16.09
CA ILE A 105 1.47 12.36 15.64
C ILE A 105 0.01 12.63 16.06
N THR A 106 -0.92 11.71 15.80
CA THR A 106 -2.34 11.89 16.16
C THR A 106 -2.53 11.98 17.67
N THR A 107 -1.77 11.21 18.45
CA THR A 107 -1.77 11.29 19.92
C THR A 107 -1.30 12.65 20.43
N ASN A 108 -0.29 13.25 19.79
CA ASN A 108 0.18 14.58 20.21
C ASN A 108 -0.81 15.70 19.85
N ILE A 109 -1.67 15.48 18.85
CA ILE A 109 -2.70 16.44 18.43
C ILE A 109 -3.93 16.34 19.33
N ASP A 110 -4.23 15.13 19.85
CA ASP A 110 -5.27 14.88 20.87
C ASP A 110 -6.70 15.28 20.46
N SER A 111 -6.96 15.40 19.15
CA SER A 111 -8.26 15.86 18.62
C SER A 111 -8.94 14.85 17.69
N TYR A 112 -8.39 13.63 17.59
CA TYR A 112 -8.86 12.64 16.63
C TYR A 112 -9.69 11.55 17.30
N TYR A 113 -10.78 11.18 16.64
CA TYR A 113 -11.68 10.11 17.07
C TYR A 113 -11.93 9.16 15.91
N SER A 114 -12.06 7.86 16.19
CA SER A 114 -12.50 6.87 15.21
C SER A 114 -13.84 6.27 15.61
N LEU A 115 -14.61 5.79 14.64
CA LEU A 115 -15.94 5.20 14.88
C LEU A 115 -15.81 3.72 15.21
N TRP A 116 -16.39 3.31 16.33
CA TRP A 116 -16.42 1.92 16.81
C TRP A 116 -17.86 1.50 17.06
N ARG A 117 -18.15 0.21 16.87
CA ARG A 117 -19.44 -0.33 17.34
C ARG A 117 -19.37 -0.65 18.83
N CYS A 118 -20.50 -0.55 19.53
CA CYS A 118 -20.56 -0.83 20.97
C CYS A 118 -20.16 -2.28 21.32
N ASP A 119 -20.41 -3.26 20.43
CA ASP A 119 -19.93 -4.64 20.59
C ASP A 119 -18.39 -4.74 20.52
N GLU A 120 -17.77 -3.98 19.62
CA GLU A 120 -16.31 -3.90 19.49
C GLU A 120 -15.67 -3.24 20.72
N VAL A 121 -16.28 -2.18 21.26
CA VAL A 121 -15.79 -1.51 22.47
C VAL A 121 -15.88 -2.44 23.68
N LEU A 122 -17.01 -3.14 23.86
CA LEU A 122 -17.16 -4.13 24.94
C LEU A 122 -16.12 -5.26 24.82
N TYR A 123 -15.85 -5.72 23.60
CA TYR A 123 -14.86 -6.76 23.36
C TYR A 123 -13.44 -6.35 23.80
N VAL A 124 -13.09 -5.06 23.64
CA VAL A 124 -11.80 -4.52 24.07
C VAL A 124 -11.77 -4.26 25.57
N LEU A 125 -12.79 -3.60 26.13
CA LEU A 125 -12.82 -3.23 27.56
C LEU A 125 -13.04 -4.44 28.48
N ARG A 126 -13.71 -5.50 28.00
CA ARG A 126 -14.07 -6.71 28.77
C ARG A 126 -14.87 -6.44 30.05
N SER A 127 -15.45 -5.25 30.20
CA SER A 127 -16.25 -4.83 31.35
C SER A 127 -17.45 -4.00 30.91
N LEU A 128 -18.65 -4.41 31.36
CA LEU A 128 -19.89 -3.68 31.14
C LEU A 128 -19.98 -2.41 32.00
N GLU A 129 -19.39 -2.42 33.20
CA GLU A 129 -19.36 -1.27 34.11
C GLU A 129 -18.52 -0.14 33.53
N GLN A 130 -17.35 -0.46 32.97
CA GLN A 130 -16.49 0.53 32.32
C GLN A 130 -17.12 1.07 31.03
N LEU A 131 -17.82 0.20 30.28
CA LEU A 131 -18.52 0.59 29.07
C LEU A 131 -19.64 1.61 29.37
N SER A 132 -20.49 1.35 30.36
CA SER A 132 -21.59 2.25 30.70
C SER A 132 -21.10 3.58 31.30
N ALA A 133 -19.98 3.56 32.02
CA ALA A 133 -19.35 4.75 32.58
C ALA A 133 -18.73 5.66 31.51
N GLN A 134 -18.00 5.10 30.53
CA GLN A 134 -17.29 5.88 29.50
C GLN A 134 -18.13 6.15 28.24
N TYR A 135 -19.05 5.25 27.90
CA TYR A 135 -19.85 5.31 26.67
C TYR A 135 -21.34 5.07 26.99
N PRO A 136 -22.01 6.03 27.67
CA PRO A 136 -23.41 5.86 28.11
C PRO A 136 -24.40 5.66 26.94
N GLN A 137 -24.03 6.09 25.74
CA GLN A 137 -24.80 5.83 24.52
C GLN A 137 -24.84 4.34 24.09
N CYS A 138 -23.93 3.50 24.60
CA CYS A 138 -24.02 2.06 24.44
C CYS A 138 -24.96 1.50 25.51
N SER A 139 -26.27 1.52 25.23
CA SER A 139 -27.28 1.04 26.18
C SER A 139 -27.11 -0.44 26.50
N VAL A 140 -27.13 -0.74 27.80
CA VAL A 140 -27.01 -2.09 28.35
C VAL A 140 -28.35 -2.46 28.99
N SER A 141 -28.85 -3.66 28.71
CA SER A 141 -30.06 -4.24 29.31
C SER A 141 -29.69 -5.56 29.98
N GLY A 142 -29.62 -5.56 31.32
CA GLY A 142 -29.12 -6.70 32.09
C GLY A 142 -27.65 -6.98 31.78
N ASP A 143 -27.32 -8.23 31.45
CA ASP A 143 -25.96 -8.68 31.11
C ASP A 143 -25.62 -8.56 29.62
N THR A 144 -26.44 -7.85 28.83
CA THR A 144 -26.32 -7.80 27.37
C THR A 144 -26.51 -6.41 26.81
N LEU A 145 -25.93 -6.17 25.64
CA LEU A 145 -26.06 -4.91 24.92
C LEU A 145 -27.43 -4.81 24.26
N SER A 146 -28.17 -3.73 24.52
CA SER A 146 -29.50 -3.53 23.93
C SER A 146 -29.43 -3.21 22.44
N ASN A 147 -28.38 -2.51 22.01
CA ASN A 147 -28.13 -2.22 20.60
C ASN A 147 -26.65 -2.42 20.22
N PRO A 148 -26.22 -3.64 19.88
CA PRO A 148 -24.83 -3.94 19.55
C PRO A 148 -24.33 -3.25 18.28
N GLY A 149 -25.24 -2.85 17.38
CA GLY A 149 -24.90 -2.19 16.12
C GLY A 149 -24.68 -0.68 16.21
N PHE A 150 -24.87 -0.08 17.39
CA PHE A 150 -24.73 1.36 17.57
C PHE A 150 -23.26 1.79 17.51
N TYR A 151 -22.99 2.91 16.82
CA TYR A 151 -21.64 3.44 16.64
C TYR A 151 -21.34 4.58 17.61
N VAL A 152 -20.14 4.56 18.17
CA VAL A 152 -19.63 5.56 19.11
C VAL A 152 -18.25 6.05 18.67
N GLY A 153 -17.96 7.33 18.93
CA GLY A 153 -16.64 7.88 18.72
C GLY A 153 -15.70 7.50 19.86
N VAL A 154 -14.59 6.84 19.54
CA VAL A 154 -13.54 6.47 20.49
C VAL A 154 -12.32 7.35 20.21
N HIS A 155 -11.77 7.95 21.26
CA HIS A 155 -10.60 8.81 21.14
C HIS A 155 -9.37 8.04 20.64
N ALA A 156 -8.59 8.64 19.74
CA ALA A 156 -7.47 8.00 19.04
C ALA A 156 -6.13 8.44 19.64
N SER A 157 -5.81 7.90 20.82
CA SER A 157 -4.61 8.25 21.58
C SER A 157 -3.89 7.02 22.11
N LEU A 158 -2.56 7.03 22.04
CA LEU A 158 -1.70 5.99 22.64
C LEU A 158 -1.72 6.04 24.18
N ASN A 159 -2.26 7.10 24.79
CA ASN A 159 -2.31 7.26 26.25
C ASN A 159 -3.57 6.64 26.88
N ASP A 160 -4.60 6.34 26.09
CA ASP A 160 -5.92 5.88 26.58
C ASP A 160 -6.05 4.35 26.64
N GLY A 161 -4.93 3.66 26.94
CA GLY A 161 -4.87 2.20 27.02
C GLY A 161 -5.14 1.48 25.70
N ASP A 162 -5.60 0.23 25.79
CA ASP A 162 -5.77 -0.66 24.64
C ASP A 162 -6.83 -0.15 23.64
N LEU A 163 -7.90 0.48 24.15
CA LEU A 163 -8.97 1.02 23.32
C LEU A 163 -8.50 2.23 22.52
N GLY A 164 -7.77 3.16 23.15
CA GLY A 164 -7.15 4.30 22.47
C GLY A 164 -6.10 3.89 21.45
N TYR A 165 -5.23 2.93 21.81
CA TYR A 165 -4.23 2.37 20.90
C TYR A 165 -4.88 1.77 19.64
N ALA A 166 -5.92 0.95 19.83
CA ALA A 166 -6.62 0.33 18.72
C ALA A 166 -7.33 1.37 17.84
N SER A 167 -7.92 2.41 18.46
CA SER A 167 -8.54 3.54 17.77
C SER A 167 -7.53 4.32 16.92
N ALA A 168 -6.35 4.62 17.46
CA ALA A 168 -5.26 5.29 16.74
C ALA A 168 -4.73 4.45 15.57
N ALA A 169 -4.57 3.14 15.77
CA ALA A 169 -4.15 2.22 14.71
C ALA A 169 -5.18 2.16 13.58
N ARG A 170 -6.47 2.06 13.91
CA ARG A 170 -7.59 2.04 12.95
C ARG A 170 -7.59 3.30 12.07
N LEU A 171 -7.55 4.47 12.71
CA LEU A 171 -7.56 5.77 12.03
C LEU A 171 -6.39 5.95 11.05
N THR A 172 -5.18 5.56 11.47
CA THR A 172 -3.95 5.87 10.73
C THR A 172 -3.61 4.82 9.67
N HIS A 173 -4.13 3.61 9.77
CA HIS A 173 -3.76 2.49 8.88
C HIS A 173 -4.11 2.76 7.40
N GLY A 174 -5.32 3.26 7.11
CA GLY A 174 -5.76 3.53 5.74
C GLY A 174 -4.91 4.58 5.05
N MET A 175 -4.69 5.72 5.72
CA MET A 175 -3.80 6.78 5.25
C MET A 175 -2.38 6.24 5.02
N SER A 176 -1.85 5.46 5.95
CA SER A 176 -0.49 4.91 5.87
C SER A 176 -0.31 3.98 4.68
N LEU A 177 -1.34 3.18 4.34
CA LEU A 177 -1.34 2.36 3.12
C LEU A 177 -1.26 3.22 1.86
N TRP A 178 -2.02 4.30 1.79
CA TRP A 178 -1.97 5.21 0.64
C TRP A 178 -0.61 5.89 0.49
N VAL A 179 -0.09 6.45 1.57
CA VAL A 179 1.24 7.11 1.58
C VAL A 179 2.34 6.13 1.20
N ALA A 180 2.34 4.93 1.80
CA ALA A 180 3.30 3.90 1.45
C ALA A 180 3.18 3.48 -0.01
N THR A 181 1.97 3.35 -0.54
CA THR A 181 1.75 3.00 -1.95
C THR A 181 2.35 4.06 -2.87
N LEU A 182 2.09 5.35 -2.62
CA LEU A 182 2.65 6.45 -3.41
C LEU A 182 4.18 6.48 -3.36
N LEU A 183 4.77 6.29 -2.18
CA LEU A 183 6.22 6.25 -2.01
C LEU A 183 6.86 5.15 -2.86
N HIS A 184 6.26 3.96 -2.90
CA HIS A 184 6.79 2.86 -3.70
C HIS A 184 6.60 3.08 -5.21
N VAL A 185 5.47 3.66 -5.62
CA VAL A 185 5.22 4.02 -7.03
C VAL A 185 6.28 5.01 -7.52
N VAL A 186 6.51 6.10 -6.77
CA VAL A 186 7.50 7.12 -7.14
C VAL A 186 8.92 6.58 -7.08
N GLY A 187 9.28 5.86 -6.01
CA GLY A 187 10.63 5.32 -5.82
C GLY A 187 11.08 4.38 -6.93
N VAL A 188 10.16 3.57 -7.46
CA VAL A 188 10.46 2.63 -8.54
C VAL A 188 10.61 3.31 -9.89
N GLU A 189 9.80 4.31 -10.19
CA GLU A 189 9.96 5.08 -11.42
C GLU A 189 11.33 5.78 -11.44
N ILE A 190 11.74 6.35 -10.31
CA ILE A 190 13.08 6.93 -10.13
C ILE A 190 14.14 5.85 -10.34
N TYR A 191 14.03 4.70 -9.67
CA TYR A 191 14.97 3.59 -9.79
C TYR A 191 15.12 3.10 -11.23
N LEU A 192 14.02 2.94 -11.96
CA LEU A 192 14.02 2.49 -13.34
C LEU A 192 14.64 3.51 -14.28
N ARG A 193 14.38 4.81 -14.09
CA ARG A 193 15.02 5.87 -14.88
C ARG A 193 16.53 5.89 -14.65
N TYR A 194 16.98 5.78 -13.41
CA TYR A 194 18.40 5.68 -13.09
C TYR A 194 19.03 4.42 -13.69
N SER A 195 18.34 3.28 -13.57
CA SER A 195 18.81 2.00 -14.12
C SER A 195 18.88 2.02 -15.65
N GLU A 196 17.93 2.65 -16.32
CA GLU A 196 17.94 2.78 -17.79
C GLU A 196 19.04 3.72 -18.29
N LYS A 197 19.33 4.81 -17.57
CA LYS A 197 20.47 5.69 -17.86
C LYS A 197 21.81 5.00 -17.64
N ALA A 198 21.92 4.16 -16.60
CA ALA A 198 23.13 3.42 -16.29
C ALA A 198 23.32 2.15 -17.15
N ASN A 199 22.38 1.81 -18.03
CA ASN A 199 22.52 0.64 -18.89
C ASN A 199 23.49 0.93 -20.04
N TYR A 200 24.36 -0.05 -20.30
CA TYR A 200 25.27 -0.06 -21.43
C TYR A 200 24.62 -0.82 -22.59
N ASP A 201 24.62 -0.23 -23.77
CA ASP A 201 24.24 -0.87 -25.02
C ASP A 201 25.49 -1.36 -25.75
N ARG A 202 25.41 -2.57 -26.33
CA ARG A 202 26.53 -3.13 -27.09
C ARG A 202 26.58 -2.45 -28.46
N HIS A 203 27.63 -1.69 -28.70
CA HIS A 203 27.99 -1.16 -30.01
C HIS A 203 29.21 -1.91 -30.53
N ASN A 204 29.02 -2.63 -31.64
CA ASN A 204 30.02 -3.56 -32.19
C ASN A 204 30.50 -4.57 -31.13
N PHE A 205 31.74 -4.41 -30.64
CA PHE A 205 32.41 -5.29 -29.69
C PHE A 205 32.51 -4.70 -28.28
N ALA A 206 32.14 -3.43 -28.08
CA ALA A 206 32.23 -2.72 -26.81
C ALA A 206 30.85 -2.50 -26.19
N LEU A 207 30.79 -2.51 -24.86
CA LEU A 207 29.63 -2.07 -24.09
C LEU A 207 29.81 -0.57 -23.84
N GLU A 208 28.97 0.24 -24.47
CA GLU A 208 29.03 1.70 -24.35
C GLU A 208 27.78 2.18 -23.60
N PRO A 209 27.87 3.23 -22.77
CA PRO A 209 26.69 3.85 -22.16
C PRO A 209 25.64 4.18 -23.22
N ARG A 210 24.35 4.05 -22.91
CA ARG A 210 23.29 4.28 -23.90
C ARG A 210 23.22 5.73 -24.43
N ASP A 211 23.79 6.69 -23.70
CA ASP A 211 23.98 8.09 -24.09
C ASP A 211 25.27 8.34 -24.89
N TYR A 212 26.00 7.29 -25.27
CA TYR A 212 27.18 7.40 -26.11
C TYR A 212 26.83 7.85 -27.53
N ASP A 213 27.35 9.01 -27.93
CA ASP A 213 27.31 9.49 -29.30
C ASP A 213 28.66 9.24 -30.00
N PRO A 214 28.73 8.29 -30.95
CA PRO A 214 29.97 7.96 -31.65
C PRO A 214 30.47 9.10 -32.56
N THR A 215 29.65 10.12 -32.83
CA THR A 215 30.08 11.28 -33.62
C THR A 215 30.85 12.27 -32.75
N GLN A 216 30.32 12.67 -31.59
CA GLN A 216 31.00 13.55 -30.64
C GLN A 216 32.38 13.01 -30.19
N ASP A 217 32.45 11.72 -29.89
CA ASP A 217 33.66 11.11 -29.34
C ASP A 217 34.77 10.90 -30.39
N ARG A 218 34.39 10.73 -31.67
CA ARG A 218 35.34 10.76 -32.80
C ARG A 218 35.94 12.15 -33.00
N PHE A 219 35.15 13.21 -32.87
CA PHE A 219 35.68 14.58 -32.95
C PHE A 219 36.64 14.91 -31.81
N HIS A 220 36.44 14.34 -30.62
CA HIS A 220 37.39 14.48 -29.50
C HIS A 220 38.72 13.76 -29.78
N ARG A 221 38.68 12.57 -30.39
CA ARG A 221 39.89 11.81 -30.76
C ARG A 221 40.68 12.43 -31.92
N LEU A 222 40.05 13.21 -32.78
CA LEU A 222 40.70 13.88 -33.93
C LEU A 222 41.30 15.25 -33.59
N ARG A 223 41.13 15.74 -32.35
CA ARG A 223 41.68 17.04 -31.89
C ARG A 223 43.02 16.92 -31.17
N TYR A 224 43.64 15.74 -31.17
CA TYR A 224 44.98 15.49 -30.62
C TYR A 224 45.88 14.90 -31.70
#